data_AF-A0A9W6ASC4-F1
#
_entry.id   AF-A0A9W6ASC4-F1
#
_cell.length_a   1.000
_cell.length_b   1.000
_cell.length_c   1.000
_cell.angle_alpha   90.00
_cell.angle_beta   90.00
_cell.angle_gamma   90.00
#
_symmetry.space_group_name_H-M   'P 1'
#
loop_
_entity.id
_entity.type
_entity.pdbx_description
1 polymer ?
#
loop_
_entity_poly.entity_id
_entity_poly.type
_entity_poly.pdbx_seq_one_letter_code
_entity_poly.pdbx_strand_id
1 'polypeptide(L)'
;MEEHEESEYLEDSEDSEDSSDISDGQPECNYIYHDDLPILPTCYVYVAILPGDGVLKHWMLYIDAPTYTEKPIIHLVGSPDSYRVETRFLTDEDEDSFIDRVNLCDIPNRQGVYDAIINAGERARVNNQGPSYNSQVYILRLLRTLEKRRIVSNKDPKYKEAKKKLKRKQQRPNVMQ
;
A
#
# COMPACT_ATOMS: atom_id res chain seq x y z
N MET A 1 -49.59 -51.64 -30.62
CA MET A 1 -49.41 -50.18 -30.68
C MET A 1 -47.94 -49.99 -30.95
N GLU A 2 -47.62 -49.92 -32.23
CA GLU A 2 -46.29 -49.56 -32.73
C GLU A 2 -46.28 -48.05 -32.90
N GLU A 3 -45.30 -47.38 -32.30
CA GLU A 3 -45.04 -45.97 -32.52
C GLU A 3 -43.98 -45.84 -33.62
N HIS A 4 -44.40 -45.25 -34.72
CA HIS A 4 -43.54 -44.57 -35.68
C HIS A 4 -43.15 -43.21 -35.09
N GLU A 5 -41.88 -42.82 -35.23
CA GLU A 5 -41.58 -41.53 -35.86
C GLU A 5 -40.10 -41.48 -36.29
N GLU A 6 -39.94 -41.14 -37.57
CA GLU A 6 -38.71 -40.98 -38.33
C GLU A 6 -38.07 -39.61 -38.05
N SER A 7 -36.76 -39.50 -38.23
CA SER A 7 -36.17 -38.43 -39.05
C SER A 7 -34.67 -38.68 -39.27
N GLU A 8 -34.35 -39.09 -40.50
CA GLU A 8 -33.07 -38.84 -41.16
C GLU A 8 -32.96 -37.34 -41.51
N TYR A 9 -31.76 -36.76 -41.53
CA TYR A 9 -31.05 -36.32 -42.74
C TYR A 9 -29.79 -35.50 -42.42
N LEU A 10 -28.80 -35.73 -43.29
CA LEU A 10 -27.40 -35.32 -43.35
C LEU A 10 -27.20 -33.81 -43.64
N GLU A 11 -26.03 -33.25 -43.31
CA GLU A 11 -24.99 -32.93 -44.32
C GLU A 11 -23.81 -32.13 -43.72
N ASP A 12 -22.62 -32.51 -44.18
CA ASP A 12 -21.33 -31.87 -44.00
C ASP A 12 -21.30 -30.45 -44.57
N SER A 13 -20.52 -29.57 -43.95
CA SER A 13 -19.94 -28.39 -44.63
C SER A 13 -18.65 -27.98 -43.93
N GLU A 14 -17.54 -28.47 -44.49
CA GLU A 14 -16.27 -27.75 -44.48
C GLU A 14 -16.43 -26.56 -45.42
N ASP A 15 -16.13 -25.34 -44.97
CA ASP A 15 -15.63 -24.30 -45.88
C ASP A 15 -14.74 -23.31 -45.11
N SER A 16 -13.52 -23.24 -45.60
CA SER A 16 -12.41 -22.39 -45.19
C SER A 16 -12.43 -21.10 -46.01
N GLU A 17 -12.40 -19.94 -45.34
CA GLU A 17 -12.01 -18.69 -45.99
C GLU A 17 -10.91 -17.98 -45.18
N ASP A 18 -9.72 -18.09 -45.74
CA ASP A 18 -8.56 -17.22 -45.58
C ASP A 18 -8.84 -15.88 -46.27
N SER A 19 -8.68 -14.74 -45.58
CA SER A 19 -8.24 -13.49 -46.23
C SER A 19 -7.84 -12.40 -45.23
N SER A 20 -6.54 -12.07 -45.29
CA SER A 20 -5.94 -10.72 -45.29
C SER A 20 -6.02 -9.83 -44.04
N ASP A 21 -4.97 -9.92 -43.22
CA ASP A 21 -3.89 -8.91 -43.12
C ASP A 21 -4.31 -7.42 -43.13
N ILE A 22 -4.46 -6.84 -41.93
CA ILE A 22 -4.21 -5.42 -41.67
C ILE A 22 -3.24 -5.35 -40.48
N SER A 23 -1.95 -5.44 -40.81
CA SER A 23 -0.84 -5.10 -39.93
C SER A 23 -0.81 -3.56 -39.72
N ASP A 24 -1.64 -3.07 -38.81
CA ASP A 24 -1.34 -1.79 -38.14
C ASP A 24 -0.47 -2.12 -36.93
N GLY A 25 0.85 -1.96 -37.13
CA GLY A 25 1.86 -2.13 -36.09
C GLY A 25 1.67 -1.13 -34.96
N GLN A 26 0.82 -1.48 -34.00
CA GLN A 26 0.92 -0.93 -32.65
C GLN A 26 2.27 -1.38 -32.08
N PRO A 27 3.06 -0.48 -31.46
CA PRO A 27 4.23 -0.92 -30.73
C PRO A 27 3.73 -1.90 -29.67
N GLU A 28 4.19 -3.16 -29.73
CA GLU A 28 4.02 -4.07 -28.63
C GLU A 28 4.68 -3.40 -27.43
N CYS A 29 3.86 -2.81 -26.56
CA CYS A 29 4.28 -2.49 -25.22
C CYS A 29 4.77 -3.81 -24.65
N ASN A 30 6.08 -3.97 -24.50
CA ASN A 30 6.66 -5.10 -23.80
C ASN A 30 6.13 -5.06 -22.36
N TYR A 31 4.97 -5.69 -22.15
CA TYR A 31 4.41 -5.94 -20.84
C TYR A 31 5.35 -6.95 -20.20
N ILE A 32 6.22 -6.48 -19.31
CA ILE A 32 6.96 -7.37 -18.42
C ILE A 32 5.88 -8.01 -17.53
N TYR A 33 5.63 -9.30 -17.71
CA TYR A 33 4.75 -10.05 -16.84
C TYR A 33 5.30 -9.99 -15.41
N HIS A 34 4.42 -9.91 -14.40
CA HIS A 34 4.83 -9.81 -13.00
C HIS A 34 5.77 -10.96 -12.56
N ASP A 35 5.71 -12.10 -13.24
CA ASP A 35 6.56 -13.28 -13.02
C ASP A 35 8.02 -13.09 -13.48
N ASP A 36 8.29 -12.10 -14.35
CA ASP A 36 9.61 -11.83 -14.94
C ASP A 36 10.37 -10.69 -14.24
N LEU A 37 9.74 -9.99 -13.28
CA LEU A 37 10.44 -8.99 -12.48
C LEU A 37 11.36 -9.71 -11.47
N PRO A 38 12.63 -9.29 -11.32
CA PRO A 38 13.50 -9.87 -10.31
C PRO A 38 12.86 -9.69 -8.94
N ILE A 39 12.55 -10.81 -8.25
CA ILE A 39 12.04 -10.79 -6.88
C ILE A 39 13.14 -10.20 -6.01
N LEU A 40 13.08 -8.89 -5.77
CA LEU A 40 14.02 -8.24 -4.87
C LEU A 40 13.85 -8.86 -3.48
N PRO A 41 14.95 -9.22 -2.79
CA PRO A 41 14.87 -9.94 -1.50
C PRO A 41 14.26 -9.06 -0.39
N THR A 42 14.27 -7.75 -0.59
CA THR A 42 13.80 -6.76 0.35
C THR A 42 12.90 -5.73 -0.33
N CYS A 43 12.00 -5.16 0.45
CA CYS A 43 11.22 -4.00 0.09
C CYS A 43 11.40 -2.89 1.14
N TYR A 44 10.77 -1.75 0.91
CA TYR A 44 11.00 -0.55 1.68
C TYR A 44 9.78 -0.17 2.51
N VAL A 45 10.00 0.27 3.75
CA VAL A 45 8.96 0.89 4.56
C VAL A 45 9.26 2.38 4.67
N TYR A 46 8.25 3.20 4.40
CA TYR A 46 8.36 4.65 4.41
C TYR A 46 7.35 5.28 5.37
N VAL A 47 7.65 6.51 5.79
CA VAL A 47 6.64 7.45 6.28
C VAL A 47 6.57 8.63 5.32
N ALA A 48 5.41 8.82 4.69
CA ALA A 48 5.11 10.00 3.91
C ALA A 48 4.54 11.10 4.81
N ILE A 49 4.87 12.35 4.48
CA ILE A 49 4.42 13.56 5.16
C ILE A 49 3.69 14.41 4.12
N LEU A 50 2.42 14.68 4.37
CA LEU A 50 1.53 15.42 3.48
C LEU A 50 1.03 16.69 4.19
N PRO A 51 0.42 17.64 3.45
CA PRO A 51 -0.47 18.62 4.07
C PRO A 51 -1.50 17.88 4.93
N GLY A 52 -1.86 18.47 6.07
CA GLY A 52 -2.94 17.95 6.91
C GLY A 52 -3.92 19.06 7.22
N ASP A 53 -4.95 18.73 7.98
CA ASP A 53 -5.97 19.70 8.35
C ASP A 53 -5.39 20.77 9.28
N GLY A 54 -5.34 22.00 8.79
CA GLY A 54 -4.82 23.16 9.52
C GLY A 54 -3.29 23.18 9.60
N VAL A 55 -2.75 23.32 10.83
CA VAL A 55 -1.31 23.56 11.07
C VAL A 55 -0.48 22.29 11.15
N LEU A 56 -1.12 21.13 11.36
CA LEU A 56 -0.43 19.86 11.53
C LEU A 56 -0.36 19.10 10.22
N LYS A 57 0.85 18.68 9.85
CA LYS A 57 1.07 17.79 8.71
C LYS A 57 0.51 16.42 8.99
N HIS A 58 -0.03 15.78 7.96
CA HIS A 58 -0.50 14.40 8.04
C HIS A 58 0.63 13.41 7.78
N TRP A 59 0.71 12.34 8.57
CA TRP A 59 1.69 11.28 8.39
C TRP A 59 1.00 9.96 8.08
N MET A 60 1.56 9.23 7.13
CA MET A 60 1.15 7.86 6.80
C MET A 60 2.36 6.95 6.67
N LEU A 61 2.21 5.69 7.08
CA LEU A 61 3.20 4.65 6.82
C LEU A 61 2.78 3.90 5.57
N TYR A 62 3.69 3.63 4.65
CA TYR A 62 3.42 2.81 3.48
C TYR A 62 4.54 1.82 3.20
N ILE A 63 4.18 0.71 2.55
CA ILE A 63 5.10 -0.32 2.10
C ILE A 63 5.26 -0.18 0.59
N ASP A 64 6.50 -0.05 0.14
CA ASP A 64 6.87 0.01 -1.27
C ASP A 64 7.58 -1.30 -1.61
N ALA A 65 6.78 -2.27 -2.06
CA ALA A 65 7.20 -3.63 -2.34
C ALA A 65 7.20 -3.92 -3.84
N PRO A 66 8.32 -4.39 -4.42
CA PRO A 66 8.39 -4.70 -5.85
C PRO A 66 7.39 -5.75 -6.34
N THR A 67 6.92 -6.61 -5.43
CA THR A 67 5.88 -7.62 -5.70
C THR A 67 4.45 -7.06 -5.61
N TYR A 68 4.30 -5.79 -5.26
CA TYR A 68 3.04 -5.09 -5.13
C TYR A 68 3.06 -3.89 -6.08
N THR A 69 2.19 -3.90 -7.09
CA THR A 69 1.93 -2.71 -7.89
C THR A 69 1.31 -1.60 -7.04
N GLU A 70 0.45 -1.99 -6.09
CA GLU A 70 -0.23 -1.09 -5.17
C GLU A 70 0.53 -0.99 -3.83
N LYS A 71 0.79 0.23 -3.35
CA LYS A 71 1.56 0.44 -2.12
C LYS A 71 0.61 0.53 -0.92
N PRO A 72 0.46 -0.50 -0.06
CA PRO A 72 -0.47 -0.44 1.06
C PRO A 72 -0.01 0.60 2.07
N ILE A 73 -0.97 1.40 2.55
CA ILE A 73 -0.78 2.47 3.52
C ILE A 73 -1.54 2.19 4.81
N ILE A 74 -1.05 2.78 5.90
CA ILE A 74 -1.69 2.80 7.20
C ILE A 74 -1.60 4.24 7.72
N HIS A 75 -2.75 4.83 8.02
CA HIS A 75 -2.78 6.17 8.60
C HIS A 75 -4.01 6.40 9.49
N LEU A 76 -3.99 7.54 10.18
CA LEU A 76 -5.06 7.96 11.06
C LEU A 76 -5.93 9.00 10.34
N VAL A 77 -7.22 8.74 10.18
CA VAL A 77 -8.17 9.65 9.53
C VAL A 77 -9.25 10.09 10.51
N GLY A 78 -9.92 11.22 10.22
CA GLY A 78 -10.92 11.83 11.08
C GLY A 78 -10.38 13.06 11.82
N SER A 79 -11.04 13.42 12.93
CA SER A 79 -10.75 14.64 13.71
C SER A 79 -10.37 14.31 15.16
N PRO A 80 -9.89 15.30 15.96
CA PRO A 80 -9.38 15.09 17.33
C PRO A 80 -10.21 14.19 18.27
N ASP A 81 -11.54 14.17 18.09
CA ASP A 81 -12.46 13.41 18.94
C ASP A 81 -13.01 12.13 18.26
N SER A 82 -12.62 11.87 17.02
CA SER A 82 -13.25 10.84 16.17
C SER A 82 -12.26 10.11 15.25
N TYR A 83 -10.98 10.05 15.61
CA TYR A 83 -10.01 9.35 14.78
C TYR A 83 -10.31 7.86 14.66
N ARG A 84 -10.00 7.32 13.48
CA ARG A 84 -9.95 5.89 13.17
C ARG A 84 -8.70 5.56 12.37
N VAL A 85 -8.27 4.31 12.42
CA VAL A 85 -7.21 3.81 11.53
C VAL A 85 -7.85 3.44 10.20
N GLU A 86 -7.21 3.81 9.11
CA GLU A 86 -7.58 3.41 7.76
C GLU A 86 -6.37 2.72 7.09
N THR A 87 -6.66 1.61 6.42
CA THR A 87 -5.73 0.87 5.57
C THR A 87 -6.31 0.89 4.16
N ARG A 88 -5.52 1.35 3.20
CA ARG A 88 -5.87 1.37 1.76
C ARG A 88 -4.61 1.33 0.93
N PHE A 89 -4.71 1.43 -0.39
CA PHE A 89 -3.56 1.63 -1.26
C PHE A 89 -3.28 3.12 -1.46
N LEU A 90 -1.99 3.45 -1.62
CA LEU A 90 -1.51 4.77 -1.96
C LEU A 90 -1.97 5.13 -3.37
N THR A 91 -2.45 6.36 -3.58
CA THR A 91 -2.83 6.86 -4.91
C THR A 91 -1.76 7.79 -5.47
N ASP A 92 -1.80 8.05 -6.78
CA ASP A 92 -0.92 9.03 -7.41
C ASP A 92 -1.12 10.44 -6.82
N GLU A 93 -2.38 10.82 -6.52
CA GLU A 93 -2.71 12.10 -5.87
C GLU A 93 -2.08 12.24 -4.48
N ASP A 94 -2.01 11.15 -3.71
CA ASP A 94 -1.30 11.14 -2.45
C ASP A 94 0.19 11.41 -2.68
N GLU A 95 0.83 10.68 -3.62
CA GLU A 95 2.26 10.79 -3.93
C GLU A 95 2.65 12.20 -4.41
N ASP A 96 1.83 12.79 -5.28
CA ASP A 96 2.00 14.16 -5.78
C ASP A 96 1.90 15.20 -4.65
N SER A 97 1.18 14.87 -3.58
CA SER A 97 0.99 15.73 -2.41
C SER A 97 2.10 15.59 -1.35
N PHE A 98 3.13 14.76 -1.58
CA PHE A 98 4.19 14.56 -0.59
C PHE A 98 5.01 15.83 -0.37
N ILE A 99 5.03 16.30 0.88
CA ILE A 99 5.97 17.32 1.34
C ILE A 99 7.35 16.69 1.58
N ASP A 100 7.39 15.47 2.10
CA ASP A 100 8.61 14.72 2.37
C ASP A 100 8.30 13.22 2.50
N ARG A 101 9.32 12.39 2.27
CA ARG A 101 9.28 10.95 2.53
C ARG A 101 10.51 10.52 3.33
N VAL A 102 10.29 9.73 4.36
CA VAL A 102 11.37 9.18 5.19
C VAL A 102 11.42 7.67 4.99
N ASN A 103 12.47 7.19 4.31
CA ASN A 103 12.78 5.76 4.26
C ASN A 103 13.15 5.30 5.69
N LEU A 104 12.34 4.41 6.26
CA LEU A 104 12.58 3.87 7.58
C LEU A 104 13.65 2.79 7.56
N CYS A 105 13.40 1.73 6.78
CA CYS A 105 14.26 0.56 6.71
C CYS A 105 13.85 -0.34 5.56
N ASP A 106 14.70 -1.33 5.32
CA ASP A 106 14.47 -2.40 4.36
C ASP A 106 13.93 -3.61 5.16
N ILE A 107 12.86 -4.24 4.68
CA ILE A 107 12.25 -5.42 5.29
C ILE A 107 12.25 -6.58 4.29
N PRO A 108 12.15 -7.85 4.73
CA PRO A 108 12.04 -8.96 3.80
C PRO A 108 10.82 -8.81 2.88
N ASN A 109 11.02 -9.04 1.58
CA ASN A 109 9.94 -8.99 0.60
C ASN A 109 9.07 -10.26 0.69
N ARG A 110 8.18 -10.31 1.69
CA ARG A 110 7.34 -11.49 1.98
C ARG A 110 5.98 -11.06 2.53
N GLN A 111 4.90 -11.66 2.03
CA GLN A 111 3.51 -11.34 2.40
C GLN A 111 3.29 -11.30 3.92
N GLY A 112 3.76 -12.32 4.65
CA GLY A 112 3.57 -12.37 6.11
C GLY A 112 4.21 -11.21 6.88
N VAL A 113 5.21 -10.52 6.30
CA VAL A 113 5.78 -9.31 6.89
C VAL A 113 4.85 -8.11 6.68
N TYR A 114 4.21 -8.01 5.52
CA TYR A 114 3.25 -6.95 5.19
C TYR A 114 2.02 -7.04 6.08
N ASP A 115 1.45 -8.24 6.16
CA ASP A 115 0.29 -8.53 7.01
C ASP A 115 0.60 -8.20 8.48
N ALA A 116 1.82 -8.50 8.95
CA ALA A 116 2.23 -8.18 10.31
C ALA A 116 2.30 -6.67 10.58
N ILE A 117 2.71 -5.87 9.59
CA ILE A 117 2.75 -4.39 9.67
C ILE A 117 1.34 -3.82 9.65
N ILE A 118 0.52 -4.23 8.67
CA ILE A 118 -0.90 -3.82 8.53
C ILE A 118 -1.65 -4.13 9.82
N ASN A 119 -1.53 -5.37 10.29
CA ASN A 119 -2.16 -5.81 11.52
C ASN A 119 -1.67 -5.04 12.77
N ALA A 120 -0.40 -4.63 12.81
CA ALA A 120 0.09 -3.80 13.89
C ALA A 120 -0.52 -2.40 13.85
N GLY A 121 -0.77 -1.86 12.66
CA GLY A 121 -1.46 -0.60 12.42
C GLY A 121 -2.91 -0.63 12.89
N GLU A 122 -3.69 -1.61 12.42
CA GLU A 122 -5.11 -1.76 12.72
C GLU A 122 -5.38 -2.00 14.22
N ARG A 123 -4.49 -2.76 14.88
CA ARG A 123 -4.61 -3.06 16.31
C ARG A 123 -4.01 -1.98 17.21
N ALA A 124 -3.38 -0.94 16.66
CA ALA A 124 -2.79 0.12 17.46
C ALA A 124 -3.89 0.96 18.11
N ARG A 125 -3.77 1.17 19.44
CA ARG A 125 -4.75 1.95 20.20
C ARG A 125 -4.80 3.41 19.72
N VAL A 126 -5.98 3.83 19.27
CA VAL A 126 -6.33 5.22 18.98
C VAL A 126 -6.75 5.94 20.26
N ASN A 127 -6.37 7.21 20.41
CA ASN A 127 -6.72 8.03 21.57
C ASN A 127 -7.51 9.27 21.15
N ASN A 128 -8.83 9.17 21.14
CA ASN A 128 -9.76 10.26 20.80
C ASN A 128 -10.06 11.20 21.97
N GLN A 129 -9.36 11.06 23.09
CA GLN A 129 -9.54 11.89 24.29
C GLN A 129 -8.36 12.84 24.53
N GLY A 130 -7.29 12.69 23.74
CA GLY A 130 -6.07 13.48 23.91
C GLY A 130 -6.04 14.64 22.92
N PRO A 131 -6.07 15.91 23.36
CA PRO A 131 -6.00 17.06 22.45
C PRO A 131 -4.66 17.14 21.69
N SER A 132 -3.64 16.42 22.18
CA SER A 132 -2.35 16.30 21.51
C SER A 132 -2.23 15.11 20.56
N TYR A 133 -3.28 14.28 20.45
CA TYR A 133 -3.25 13.08 19.62
C TYR A 133 -3.53 13.43 18.16
N ASN A 134 -2.72 12.89 17.26
CA ASN A 134 -2.82 13.11 15.81
C ASN A 134 -2.09 11.97 15.08
N SER A 135 -2.08 12.01 13.74
CA SER A 135 -1.43 11.00 12.91
C SER A 135 0.07 10.85 13.19
N GLN A 136 0.78 11.93 13.51
CA GLN A 136 2.21 11.87 13.82
C GLN A 136 2.47 11.10 15.12
N VAL A 137 1.66 11.34 16.17
CA VAL A 137 1.72 10.58 17.43
C VAL A 137 1.36 9.12 17.20
N TYR A 138 0.34 8.86 16.39
CA TYR A 138 -0.07 7.50 16.01
C TYR A 138 1.07 6.75 15.31
N ILE A 139 1.68 7.32 14.26
CA ILE A 139 2.78 6.68 13.52
C ILE A 139 3.97 6.42 14.45
N LEU A 140 4.37 7.37 15.31
CA LEU A 140 5.45 7.13 16.27
C LEU A 140 5.14 6.02 17.28
N ARG A 141 3.86 5.83 17.66
CA ARG A 141 3.42 4.70 18.49
C ARG A 141 3.43 3.40 17.71
N LEU A 142 2.94 3.38 16.47
CA LEU A 142 3.00 2.23 15.57
C LEU A 142 4.44 1.74 15.39
N LEU A 143 5.39 2.65 15.15
CA LEU A 143 6.80 2.32 15.06
C LEU A 143 7.35 1.62 16.32
N ARG A 144 6.89 2.01 17.52
CA ARG A 144 7.25 1.30 18.76
C ARG A 144 6.62 -0.09 18.85
N THR A 145 5.42 -0.28 18.30
CA THR A 145 4.78 -1.59 18.21
C THR A 145 5.55 -2.50 17.26
N LEU A 146 5.98 -2.00 16.09
CA LEU A 146 6.79 -2.76 15.14
C LEU A 146 8.13 -3.20 15.75
N GLU A 147 8.79 -2.34 16.54
CA GLU A 147 10.00 -2.68 17.30
C GLU A 147 9.75 -3.81 18.30
N LYS A 148 8.67 -3.72 19.09
CA LYS A 148 8.31 -4.73 20.09
C LYS A 148 8.01 -6.09 19.46
N ARG A 149 7.41 -6.08 18.27
CA ARG A 149 7.11 -7.28 17.48
C ARG A 149 8.33 -7.80 16.69
N ARG A 150 9.49 -7.15 16.77
CA ARG A 150 10.73 -7.47 16.04
C ARG A 150 10.54 -7.48 14.51
N ILE A 151 9.57 -6.73 14.01
CA ILE A 151 9.36 -6.53 12.56
C ILE A 151 10.41 -5.56 12.02
N VAL A 152 10.72 -4.52 12.81
CA VAL A 152 11.83 -3.59 12.57
C VAL A 152 12.78 -3.61 13.76
N SER A 153 14.06 -3.34 13.51
CA SER A 153 15.09 -3.40 14.54
C SER A 153 15.51 -2.00 15.00
N ASN A 154 15.37 -1.72 16.29
CA ASN A 154 15.92 -0.49 16.89
C ASN A 154 17.46 -0.50 17.00
N LYS A 155 18.11 -1.59 16.58
CA LYS A 155 19.57 -1.69 16.45
C LYS A 155 20.05 -1.33 15.05
N ASP A 156 19.17 -1.32 14.05
CA ASP A 156 19.49 -0.89 12.69
C ASP A 156 19.80 0.62 12.68
N PRO A 157 21.04 1.02 12.31
CA PRO A 157 21.42 2.43 12.25
C PRO A 157 20.54 3.27 11.32
N LYS A 158 20.11 2.72 10.17
CA LYS A 158 19.24 3.41 9.20
C LYS A 158 17.89 3.74 9.83
N TYR A 159 17.27 2.72 10.44
CA TYR A 159 16.01 2.88 11.15
C TYR A 159 16.09 3.85 12.33
N LYS A 160 17.16 3.80 13.13
CA LYS A 160 17.36 4.71 14.26
C LYS A 160 17.43 6.16 13.80
N GLU A 161 18.21 6.44 12.75
CA GLU A 161 18.35 7.80 12.23
C GLU A 161 17.06 8.27 11.57
N ALA A 162 16.37 7.42 10.81
CA ALA A 162 15.06 7.72 10.23
C ALA A 162 14.03 8.09 11.31
N LYS A 163 13.97 7.30 12.40
CA LYS A 163 13.08 7.58 13.54
C LYS A 163 13.45 8.87 14.27
N LYS A 164 14.74 9.21 14.35
CA LYS A 164 15.20 10.49 14.89
C LYS A 164 14.80 11.66 13.99
N LYS A 165 14.94 11.52 12.66
CA LYS A 165 14.47 12.48 11.65
C LYS A 165 12.97 12.73 11.80
N LEU A 166 12.16 11.68 11.94
CA LEU A 166 10.73 11.82 12.20
C LEU A 166 10.44 12.58 13.50
N LYS A 167 11.05 12.19 14.62
CA LYS A 167 10.86 12.91 15.90
C LYS A 167 11.20 14.41 15.82
N ARG A 168 12.20 14.80 15.02
CA ARG A 168 12.55 16.21 14.79
C ARG A 168 11.51 16.95 13.93
N LYS A 169 10.78 16.24 13.07
CA LYS A 169 9.69 16.76 12.25
C LYS A 169 8.34 16.77 12.97
N GLN A 170 8.24 16.11 14.12
CA GLN A 170 7.01 16.03 14.88
C GLN A 170 6.57 17.42 15.33
N GLN A 171 5.37 17.81 14.94
CA GLN A 171 4.70 19.02 15.39
C GLN A 171 3.86 18.71 16.62
N ARG A 172 3.75 19.70 17.51
CA ARG A 172 2.85 19.65 18.64
C ARG A 172 1.69 20.59 18.36
N PRO A 173 0.43 20.18 18.61
CA PRO A 173 -0.67 21.12 18.55
C PRO A 173 -0.43 22.22 19.59
N ASN A 174 -0.71 23.47 19.22
CA ASN A 174 -0.76 24.56 20.17
C ASN A 174 -1.94 24.28 21.11
N VAL A 175 -1.64 23.89 22.34
CA VAL A 175 -2.64 23.91 23.41
C VAL A 175 -2.75 25.39 23.79
N MET A 176 -3.77 26.09 23.26
CA MET A 176 -4.12 27.41 23.79
C MET A 176 -4.35 27.25 25.30
N GLN A 177 -3.55 27.97 26.09
CA GLN A 177 -3.76 28.13 27.53
C GLN A 177 -4.93 29.08 27.77
#